data_AF-A0A388Q4D0-F1
#
_entry.id   AF-A0A388Q4D0-F1
#
_cell.length_a   1.000
_cell.length_b   1.000
_cell.length_c   1.000
_cell.angle_alpha   90.00
_cell.angle_beta   90.00
_cell.angle_gamma   90.00
#
_symmetry.space_group_name_H-M   'P 1'
#
loop_
_entity.id
_entity.type
_entity.pdbx_description
1 polymer ?
#
loop_
_entity_poly.entity_id
_entity_poly.type
_entity_poly.pdbx_seq_one_letter_code
_entity_poly.pdbx_strand_id
1 'polypeptide(L)'
;MQIAAMNPVALDPASVPAETIEREKAIIMDLMKQDPKMEGKPEDMLSKIADGKINAYFKENTLLVQPFVKDGSKTVAEYLTSVDADLTATAFTRLNIG
;
A
#
# COMPACT_ATOMS: atom_id res chain seq x y z
N MET A 1 -1.24 6.87 16.79
CA MET A 1 -1.95 7.80 15.87
C MET A 1 -1.77 7.45 14.40
N GLN A 2 -0.60 6.95 13.97
CA GLN A 2 -0.36 6.54 12.57
C GLN A 2 -1.49 5.71 11.96
N ILE A 3 -1.86 4.59 12.60
CA ILE A 3 -2.91 3.65 12.15
C ILE A 3 -4.27 4.36 11.98
N ALA A 4 -4.61 5.29 12.87
CA ALA A 4 -5.89 5.98 12.82
C ALA A 4 -5.96 6.97 11.64
N ALA A 5 -4.84 7.62 11.31
CA ALA A 5 -4.76 8.63 10.26
C ALA A 5 -4.62 8.02 8.85
N MET A 6 -3.81 6.97 8.69
CA MET A 6 -3.50 6.37 7.39
C MET A 6 -4.38 5.17 7.03
N ASN A 7 -5.10 4.60 7.99
CA ASN A 7 -5.99 3.46 7.78
C ASN A 7 -5.34 2.30 6.98
N PRO A 8 -4.18 1.78 7.42
CA PRO A 8 -3.53 0.66 6.74
C PRO A 8 -4.42 -0.59 6.81
N VAL A 9 -4.40 -1.36 5.72
CA VAL A 9 -5.17 -2.60 5.53
C VAL A 9 -4.40 -3.81 6.10
N ALA A 10 -3.07 -3.75 6.10
CA ALA A 10 -2.21 -4.79 6.66
C ALA A 10 -0.94 -4.23 7.31
N LEU A 11 -0.18 -5.08 8.02
CA LEU A 11 1.12 -4.75 8.59
C LEU A 11 2.17 -4.54 7.51
N ASP A 12 2.26 -5.52 6.62
CA ASP A 12 3.24 -5.61 5.55
C ASP A 12 2.55 -6.08 4.25
N PRO A 13 3.20 -5.93 3.08
CA PRO A 13 2.65 -6.35 1.80
C PRO A 13 2.32 -7.85 1.71
N ALA A 14 3.00 -8.72 2.47
CA ALA A 14 2.75 -10.15 2.47
C ALA A 14 1.55 -10.54 3.35
N SER A 15 1.24 -9.74 4.36
CA SER A 15 0.04 -9.88 5.20
C SER A 15 -1.23 -9.32 4.56
N VAL A 16 -1.16 -8.76 3.33
CA VAL A 16 -2.35 -8.29 2.63
C VAL A 16 -3.17 -9.49 2.13
N PRO A 17 -4.48 -9.55 2.43
CA PRO A 17 -5.34 -10.62 1.93
C PRO A 17 -5.31 -10.69 0.40
N ALA A 18 -5.18 -11.90 -0.15
CA ALA A 18 -5.17 -12.12 -1.59
C ALA A 18 -6.42 -11.54 -2.27
N GLU A 19 -7.58 -11.61 -1.62
CA GLU A 19 -8.83 -11.03 -2.12
C GLU A 19 -8.74 -9.49 -2.30
N THR A 20 -8.04 -8.79 -1.40
CA THR A 20 -7.80 -7.35 -1.52
C THR A 20 -6.86 -7.05 -2.69
N ILE A 21 -5.81 -7.85 -2.87
CA ILE A 21 -4.87 -7.71 -3.99
C ILE A 21 -5.58 -7.93 -5.32
N GLU A 22 -6.41 -8.97 -5.42
CA GLU A 22 -7.18 -9.27 -6.62
C GLU A 22 -8.18 -8.17 -6.93
N ARG A 23 -8.90 -7.67 -5.91
CA ARG A 23 -9.84 -6.56 -6.05
C ARG A 23 -9.14 -5.30 -6.55
N GLU A 24 -8.01 -4.95 -5.94
CA GLU A 24 -7.25 -3.76 -6.34
C GLU A 24 -6.67 -3.92 -7.75
N LYS A 25 -6.15 -5.11 -8.08
CA LYS A 25 -5.65 -5.42 -9.43
C LYS A 25 -6.75 -5.32 -10.48
N ALA A 26 -7.97 -5.79 -10.17
CA ALA A 26 -9.14 -5.65 -11.03
C ALA A 26 -9.51 -4.17 -11.24
N ILE A 27 -9.56 -3.38 -10.16
CA ILE A 27 -9.81 -1.93 -10.22
C ILE A 27 -8.75 -1.23 -11.09
N ILE A 28 -7.48 -1.56 -10.90
CA ILE A 28 -6.38 -1.00 -11.68
C ILE A 28 -6.52 -1.36 -13.16
N MET A 29 -6.81 -2.63 -13.48
CA MET A 29 -7.05 -3.06 -14.86
C MET A 29 -8.25 -2.35 -15.49
N ASP A 30 -9.34 -2.18 -14.75
CA ASP A 30 -10.53 -1.46 -15.25
C ASP A 30 -10.23 0.02 -15.46
N LEU A 31 -9.52 0.67 -14.53
CA LEU A 31 -9.04 2.04 -14.71
C LEU A 31 -8.17 2.17 -15.97
N MET A 32 -7.29 1.21 -16.24
CA MET A 32 -6.46 1.23 -17.44
C MET A 32 -7.24 1.06 -18.73
N LYS A 33 -8.26 0.19 -18.73
CA LYS A 33 -9.14 0.01 -19.89
C LYS A 33 -9.99 1.25 -20.16
N GLN A 34 -10.36 1.98 -19.12
CA GLN A 34 -11.13 3.21 -19.23
C GLN A 34 -10.27 4.44 -19.58
N ASP A 35 -8.94 4.36 -19.42
CA ASP A 35 -8.04 5.48 -19.68
C ASP A 35 -7.73 5.57 -21.19
N PRO A 36 -8.24 6.59 -21.92
CA PRO A 36 -8.07 6.71 -23.38
C PRO A 36 -6.61 6.93 -23.80
N LYS A 37 -5.70 7.21 -22.84
CA LYS A 37 -4.24 7.30 -23.07
C LYS A 37 -3.52 5.95 -22.98
N MET A 38 -4.21 4.92 -22.53
CA MET A 38 -3.73 3.55 -22.38
C MET A 38 -4.30 2.63 -23.46
N GLU A 39 -5.40 3.04 -24.10
CA GLU A 39 -5.96 2.41 -25.29
C GLU A 39 -4.90 2.34 -26.41
N GLY A 40 -4.44 1.14 -26.72
CA GLY A 40 -3.44 0.88 -27.77
C GLY A 40 -1.97 0.81 -27.32
N LYS A 41 -1.68 0.91 -26.01
CA LYS A 41 -0.32 0.64 -25.50
C LYS A 41 -0.04 -0.86 -25.40
N PRO A 42 1.20 -1.32 -25.65
CA PRO A 42 1.56 -2.73 -25.53
C PRO A 42 1.31 -3.24 -24.10
N GLU A 43 0.85 -4.49 -23.98
CA GLU A 43 0.51 -5.14 -22.70
C GLU A 43 1.64 -5.06 -21.67
N ASP A 44 2.90 -5.13 -22.11
CA ASP A 44 4.07 -4.95 -21.25
C ASP A 44 4.10 -3.59 -20.53
N MET A 45 3.63 -2.54 -21.21
CA MET A 45 3.58 -1.19 -20.64
C MET A 45 2.40 -1.04 -19.68
N LEU A 46 1.25 -1.64 -19.98
CA LEU A 46 0.13 -1.71 -19.04
C LEU A 46 0.51 -2.50 -17.78
N SER A 47 1.18 -3.65 -17.92
CA SER A 47 1.64 -4.45 -16.79
C SER A 47 2.56 -3.65 -15.90
N LYS A 48 3.56 -2.94 -16.46
CA LYS A 48 4.46 -2.08 -15.69
C LYS A 48 3.74 -0.97 -14.93
N ILE A 49 2.71 -0.37 -15.53
CA ILE A 49 1.92 0.66 -14.86
C ILE A 49 1.07 0.03 -13.76
N ALA A 50 0.57 -1.19 -13.95
CA ALA A 50 -0.26 -1.89 -12.98
C ALA A 50 0.58 -2.28 -11.76
N ASP A 51 1.77 -2.82 -12.00
CA ASP A 51 2.75 -3.13 -10.96
C ASP A 51 3.16 -1.86 -10.19
N GLY A 52 3.33 -0.73 -10.89
CA GLY A 52 3.60 0.56 -10.25
C GLY A 52 2.45 1.02 -9.33
N LYS A 53 1.20 0.91 -9.78
CA LYS A 53 0.02 1.26 -8.99
C LYS A 53 -0.19 0.33 -7.80
N ILE A 54 0.00 -0.98 -7.99
CA ILE A 54 -0.05 -1.97 -6.91
C ILE A 54 1.04 -1.69 -5.86
N ASN A 55 2.26 -1.37 -6.31
CA ASN A 55 3.35 -1.01 -5.38
C ASN A 55 3.06 0.29 -4.63
N ALA A 56 2.45 1.29 -5.28
CA ALA A 56 1.99 2.49 -4.60
C ALA A 56 0.90 2.17 -3.56
N TYR A 57 -0.05 1.31 -3.92
CA TYR A 57 -1.08 0.83 -3.00
C TYR A 57 -0.45 0.16 -1.77
N PHE A 58 0.53 -0.73 -1.94
CA PHE A 58 1.21 -1.35 -0.80
C PHE A 58 1.93 -0.32 0.07
N LYS A 59 2.58 0.67 -0.53
CA LYS A 59 3.24 1.74 0.22
C LYS A 59 2.26 2.57 1.04
N GLU A 60 1.05 2.82 0.55
CA GLU A 60 0.08 3.64 1.27
C GLU A 60 -0.81 2.84 2.23
N ASN A 61 -1.10 1.59 1.92
CA ASN A 61 -2.06 0.75 2.66
C ASN A 61 -1.42 -0.29 3.58
N THR A 62 -0.08 -0.32 3.72
CA THR A 62 0.57 -1.21 4.70
C THR A 62 1.38 -0.45 5.73
N LEU A 63 1.25 -0.88 6.99
CA LEU A 63 1.71 -0.12 8.15
C LEU A 63 3.21 0.16 8.11
N LEU A 64 4.02 -0.82 7.69
CA LEU A 64 5.47 -0.77 7.81
C LEU A 64 6.14 0.10 6.72
N VAL A 65 5.67 0.03 5.48
CA VAL A 65 6.30 0.75 4.35
C VAL A 65 5.70 2.14 4.09
N GLN A 66 4.60 2.49 4.76
CA GLN A 66 4.04 3.84 4.64
C GLN A 66 4.94 4.90 5.27
N PRO A 67 4.87 6.15 4.77
CA PRO A 67 5.54 7.27 5.39
C PRO A 67 5.03 7.52 6.81
N PHE A 68 5.93 7.84 7.72
CA PHE A 68 5.57 8.16 9.09
C PHE A 68 4.88 9.53 9.13
N VAL A 69 3.67 9.60 9.70
CA VAL A 69 2.81 10.81 9.73
C VAL A 69 3.51 12.00 10.40
N LYS A 70 4.40 11.74 11.36
CA LYS A 70 5.16 12.81 12.03
C LYS A 70 6.42 13.21 11.27
N ASP A 71 6.97 12.32 10.45
CA ASP A 71 8.21 12.55 9.69
C ASP A 71 8.13 11.78 8.37
N GLY A 72 7.56 12.41 7.35
CA GLY A 72 7.36 11.80 6.03
C GLY A 72 8.65 11.50 5.26
N SER A 73 9.83 11.84 5.82
CA SER A 73 11.12 11.46 5.24
C SER A 73 11.49 10.01 5.49
N LYS A 74 10.83 9.35 6.46
CA LYS A 74 11.08 7.97 6.84
C LYS A 74 9.80 7.16 6.79
N THR A 75 9.95 5.87 6.55
CA THR A 75 8.89 4.89 6.72
C THR A 75 8.69 4.53 8.19
N VAL A 76 7.54 3.95 8.51
CA VAL A 76 7.28 3.47 9.88
C VAL A 76 8.28 2.38 10.27
N ALA A 77 8.65 1.48 9.34
CA ALA A 77 9.68 0.47 9.57
C ALA A 77 11.04 1.10 9.92
N GLU A 78 11.50 2.08 9.13
CA GLU A 78 12.77 2.78 9.40
C GLU A 78 12.73 3.54 10.72
N TYR A 79 11.58 4.11 11.07
CA TYR A 79 11.39 4.74 12.37
C TYR A 79 11.50 3.72 13.51
N LEU A 80 10.84 2.57 13.40
CA LEU A 80 10.92 1.51 14.42
C LEU A 80 12.37 1.01 14.58
N THR A 81 13.06 0.70 13.49
CA THR A 81 14.48 0.29 13.52
C THR A 81 15.39 1.37 14.12
N SER A 82 15.06 2.66 13.92
CA SER A 82 15.84 3.76 14.51
C SER A 82 15.68 3.90 16.03
N VAL A 83 14.58 3.38 16.59
CA VAL A 83 14.36 3.34 18.04
C VAL A 83 15.02 2.09 18.61
N ASP A 84 14.81 0.94 17.98
CA ASP A 84 15.40 -0.34 18.35
C ASP A 84 15.40 -1.28 17.13
N ALA A 85 16.52 -1.95 16.87
CA ALA A 85 16.72 -2.77 15.67
C ALA A 85 15.77 -3.98 15.61
N ASP A 86 15.33 -4.50 16.75
CA ASP A 86 14.46 -5.69 16.84
C ASP A 86 12.98 -5.32 17.02
N LEU A 87 12.64 -4.04 17.02
CA LEU A 87 11.28 -3.57 17.26
C LEU A 87 10.43 -3.68 15.99
N THR A 88 9.37 -4.50 16.06
CA THR A 88 8.39 -4.64 14.99
C THR A 88 6.96 -4.63 15.52
N ALA A 89 6.02 -4.22 14.68
CA ALA A 89 4.60 -4.33 14.97
C ALA A 89 4.12 -5.75 14.66
N THR A 90 3.46 -6.40 15.62
CA THR A 90 2.95 -7.78 15.47
C THR A 90 1.48 -7.83 15.06
N ALA A 91 0.68 -6.87 15.52
CA ALA A 91 -0.74 -6.76 15.22
C ALA A 91 -1.23 -5.31 15.43
N PHE A 92 -2.26 -4.91 14.70
CA PHE A 92 -3.04 -3.71 15.02
C PHE A 92 -4.53 -3.95 14.77
N THR A 93 -5.36 -3.19 15.46
CA THR A 93 -6.80 -3.16 15.21
C THR A 93 -7.24 -1.70 15.20
N ARG A 94 -7.94 -1.32 14.14
CA ARG A 94 -8.56 0.00 14.01
C ARG A 94 -10.07 -0.19 14.04
N LEU A 95 -10.74 0.47 14.98
CA LEU A 95 -12.19 0.63 14.96
C LEU A 95 -12.50 2.08 14.58
N ASN A 96 -13.36 2.27 13.59
CA ASN A 96 -13.93 3.56 13.25
C ASN A 96 -15.43 3.50 13.53
N ILE A 97 -15.92 4.44 14.33
CA ILE A 97 -17.35 4.61 14.57
C ILE A 97 -17.82 5.59 13.50
N GLY A 98 -18.75 5.14 12.65
CA GLY A 98 -19.18 5.84 11.43
C GLY A 98 -19.61 7.29 11.65
#